data_AF-A0A914LV19-F1
#
_entry.id   AF-A0A914LV19-F1
#
_cell.length_a   1.000
_cell.length_b   1.000
_cell.length_c   1.000
_cell.angle_alpha   90.00
_cell.angle_beta   90.00
_cell.angle_gamma   90.00
#
_symmetry.space_group_name_H-M   'P 1'
#
loop_
_entity.id
_entity.type
_entity.pdbx_description
1 polymer ?
#
loop_
_entity_poly.entity_id
_entity_poly.type
_entity_poly.pdbx_seq_one_letter_code
_entity_poly.pdbx_strand_id
1 'polypeptide(L)'
;MEKIVFDDQIDIDLNVSIDDNNMDLKSCLESYFQILQTDECQRCGNKNAPALTYLWRLPEVLIIHLGRGKPDGTKNNRFIDFPMQNLDMTTYLHPNSPDLIEKENSMYDLYGIL
;
A
#
# COMPACT_ATOMS: atom_id res chain seq x y z
N MET A 1 -15.03 19.38 6.93
CA MET A 1 -14.23 19.48 5.71
C MET A 1 -13.09 18.52 5.89
N GLU A 2 -13.07 17.47 5.08
CA GLU A 2 -12.02 16.47 5.08
C GLU A 2 -10.77 17.07 4.41
N LYS A 3 -9.61 16.85 5.02
CA LYS A 3 -8.33 17.30 4.45
C LYS A 3 -7.77 16.14 3.66
N ILE A 4 -7.62 16.32 2.35
CA ILE A 4 -6.96 15.37 1.47
C ILE A 4 -5.55 15.91 1.18
N VAL A 5 -4.55 15.05 1.33
CA VAL A 5 -3.17 15.34 1.00
C VAL A 5 -2.76 14.35 -0.08
N PHE A 6 -2.06 14.85 -1.10
CA PHE A 6 -1.50 14.03 -2.17
C PHE A 6 0.00 13.93 -1.96
N ASP A 7 0.54 12.74 -2.16
CA ASP A 7 1.96 12.45 -2.16
C ASP A 7 2.29 11.63 -3.41
N ASP A 8 3.40 11.97 -4.06
CA ASP A 8 3.85 11.30 -5.27
C ASP A 8 4.91 10.27 -4.88
N GLN A 9 4.61 8.98 -5.09
CA GLN A 9 5.53 7.89 -4.80
C GLN A 9 5.84 7.07 -6.05
N ILE A 10 7.09 6.63 -6.16
CA ILE A 10 7.58 5.83 -7.29
C ILE A 10 7.35 4.32 -7.08
N ASP A 11 7.20 3.91 -5.83
CA ASP A 11 6.99 2.54 -5.40
C ASP A 11 6.10 2.46 -4.15
N ILE A 12 5.57 1.26 -3.88
CA ILE A 12 4.85 0.96 -2.64
C ILE A 12 5.78 0.17 -1.72
N ASP A 13 6.16 0.81 -0.60
CA ASP A 13 7.00 0.22 0.44
C ASP A 13 6.16 -0.58 1.46
N LEU A 14 6.11 -1.90 1.30
CA LEU A 14 5.39 -2.80 2.21
C LEU A 14 6.32 -3.30 3.32
N ASN A 15 6.04 -2.89 4.56
CA ASN A 15 6.72 -3.45 5.73
C ASN A 15 6.24 -4.87 6.01
N VAL A 16 7.11 -5.85 5.80
CA VAL A 16 6.81 -7.27 6.09
C VAL A 16 7.19 -7.57 7.53
N SER A 17 6.26 -7.31 8.46
CA SER A 17 6.47 -7.57 9.88
C SER A 17 6.63 -9.08 10.16
N ILE A 18 7.31 -9.40 11.26
CA ILE A 18 7.60 -10.79 11.67
C ILE A 18 6.37 -11.41 12.34
N ASP A 19 5.58 -10.57 13.01
CA ASP A 19 4.47 -10.99 13.85
C ASP A 19 3.18 -11.13 13.06
N ASP A 20 3.12 -10.54 11.85
CA ASP A 20 2.00 -10.72 10.96
C ASP A 20 2.00 -12.12 10.34
N ASN A 21 0.87 -12.79 10.44
CA ASN A 21 0.61 -14.04 9.72
C ASN A 21 0.46 -13.84 8.19
N ASN A 22 0.76 -12.65 7.67
CA ASN A 22 0.70 -12.30 6.27
C ASN A 22 1.67 -13.20 5.48
N MET A 23 1.11 -14.21 4.81
CA MET A 23 1.86 -15.17 4.01
C MET A 23 1.84 -14.81 2.52
N ASP A 24 1.05 -13.82 2.13
CA ASP A 24 0.83 -13.40 0.76
C ASP A 24 0.86 -11.87 0.61
N LEU A 25 1.11 -11.42 -0.63
CA LEU A 25 1.20 -10.02 -1.01
C LEU A 25 -0.09 -9.26 -0.75
N LYS A 26 -1.24 -9.91 -0.96
CA LYS A 26 -2.56 -9.31 -0.73
C LYS A 26 -2.75 -8.89 0.72
N SER A 27 -2.35 -9.75 1.66
CA SER A 27 -2.40 -9.47 3.08
C SER A 27 -1.45 -8.32 3.45
N CYS A 28 -0.26 -8.26 2.85
CA CYS A 28 0.66 -7.13 3.04
C CYS A 28 0.08 -5.79 2.55
N LEU A 29 -0.56 -5.79 1.37
CA LEU A 29 -1.24 -4.61 0.82
C LEU A 29 -2.43 -4.19 1.67
N GLU A 30 -3.26 -5.15 2.11
CA GLU A 30 -4.36 -4.87 3.04
C GLU A 30 -3.87 -4.23 4.33
N SER A 31 -2.83 -4.78 4.96
CA SER A 31 -2.24 -4.16 6.15
C SER A 31 -1.74 -2.74 5.84
N TYR A 32 -1.07 -2.51 4.72
CA TYR A 32 -0.54 -1.19 4.37
C TYR A 32 -1.66 -0.13 4.23
N PHE A 33 -2.73 -0.44 3.48
CA PHE A 33 -3.80 0.53 3.21
C PHE A 33 -4.86 0.63 4.33
N GLN A 34 -5.01 -0.39 5.17
CA GLN A 34 -6.01 -0.41 6.25
C GLN A 34 -5.49 0.13 7.59
N ILE A 35 -4.20 0.45 7.72
CA ILE A 35 -3.69 1.09 8.92
C ILE A 35 -4.27 2.50 9.01
N LEU A 36 -5.18 2.69 9.96
CA LEU A 36 -5.57 4.00 10.47
C LEU A 36 -4.35 4.65 11.09
N GLN A 37 -3.72 5.55 10.34
CA GLN A 37 -2.67 6.39 10.88
C GLN A 37 -3.30 7.45 11.78
N THR A 38 -2.54 7.92 12.75
CA THR A 38 -2.91 9.08 13.57
C THR A 38 -2.17 10.29 13.07
N ASP A 39 -2.89 11.32 12.66
CA ASP A 39 -2.33 12.62 12.31
C ASP A 39 -2.80 13.71 13.31
N GLU A 40 -2.08 14.82 13.35
CA GLU A 40 -2.46 15.98 14.14
C GLU A 40 -3.44 16.86 13.35
N CYS A 41 -4.67 16.95 13.84
CA CYS A 41 -5.66 17.84 13.28
C CYS A 41 -5.28 19.30 13.53
N GLN A 42 -4.80 19.99 12.49
CA GLN A 42 -4.40 21.41 12.54
C GLN A 42 -5.52 22.37 12.98
N ARG A 43 -6.80 21.94 12.93
CA ARG A 43 -7.94 22.78 13.32
C ARG A 43 -8.28 22.70 14.81
N CYS A 44 -8.17 21.52 15.42
CA CYS A 44 -8.55 21.31 16.82
C CYS A 44 -7.38 20.92 17.74
N GLY A 45 -6.19 20.67 17.19
CA GLY A 45 -5.00 20.24 17.93
C GLY A 45 -5.06 18.80 18.44
N ASN A 46 -6.05 18.00 18.01
CA ASN A 46 -6.10 16.59 18.36
C ASN A 46 -5.00 15.83 17.61
N LYS A 47 -4.08 15.20 18.35
CA LYS A 47 -2.95 14.43 17.81
C LYS A 47 -3.30 13.03 17.30
N ASN A 48 -4.53 12.58 17.57
CA ASN A 48 -5.01 11.25 17.22
C ASN A 48 -6.16 11.32 16.22
N ALA A 49 -6.08 12.20 15.22
CA ALA A 49 -7.07 12.24 14.16
C ALA A 49 -6.87 11.03 13.24
N PRO A 50 -7.92 10.26 12.93
CA PRO A 50 -7.80 9.12 12.02
C PRO A 50 -7.46 9.62 10.62
N ALA A 51 -6.45 9.01 10.00
CA ALA A 51 -6.03 9.21 8.63
C ALA A 51 -6.01 7.87 7.89
N LEU A 52 -6.49 7.88 6.65
CA LEU A 52 -6.51 6.73 5.76
C LEU A 52 -5.66 7.03 4.53
N THR A 53 -5.01 5.99 4.01
CA THR A 53 -4.18 6.08 2.81
C THR A 53 -4.88 5.35 1.67
N TYR A 54 -4.87 5.96 0.49
CA TYR A 54 -5.44 5.40 -0.73
C TYR A 54 -4.50 5.66 -1.90
N LEU A 55 -4.61 4.83 -2.93
CA LEU A 55 -4.03 5.12 -4.24
C LEU A 55 -4.91 6.15 -4.96
N TRP A 56 -4.30 7.22 -5.46
CA TRP A 56 -5.01 8.22 -6.27
C TRP A 56 -4.79 8.01 -7.76
N ARG A 57 -3.56 7.71 -8.16
CA ARG A 57 -3.17 7.37 -9.54
C ARG A 57 -2.35 6.09 -9.54
N LEU A 58 -2.51 5.30 -10.58
CA LEU A 58 -1.77 4.07 -10.81
C LEU A 58 -0.75 4.27 -11.95
N PRO A 59 0.52 3.88 -11.76
CA PRO A 59 1.52 3.95 -12.82
C PRO A 59 1.36 2.80 -13.82
N GLU A 60 1.83 2.98 -15.06
CA GLU A 60 1.87 1.88 -16.04
C GLU A 60 2.74 0.71 -15.55
N VAL A 61 3.82 1.02 -14.83
CA VAL A 61 4.70 0.05 -14.19
C VAL A 61 4.65 0.25 -12.68
N LEU A 62 4.11 -0.73 -11.95
CA LEU A 62 4.03 -0.71 -10.50
C LEU A 62 5.24 -1.40 -9.88
N ILE A 63 5.93 -0.70 -8.98
CA ILE A 63 7.01 -1.25 -8.17
C ILE A 63 6.48 -1.50 -6.77
N ILE A 64 6.63 -2.73 -6.26
CA ILE A 64 6.32 -3.09 -4.88
C ILE A 64 7.60 -3.54 -4.20
N HIS A 65 8.03 -2.78 -3.21
CA HIS A 65 9.19 -3.11 -2.41
C HIS A 65 8.75 -3.80 -1.11
N LEU A 66 9.34 -4.98 -0.85
CA LEU A 66 9.13 -5.71 0.39
C LEU A 66 10.22 -5.33 1.39
N GLY A 67 9.89 -4.42 2.30
CA GLY A 67 10.73 -4.02 3.43
C GLY A 67 11.00 -5.19 4.37
N ARG A 68 12.13 -5.88 4.18
CA ARG A 68 12.54 -7.08 4.94
C ARG A 68 13.56 -6.79 6.05
N GLY A 69 14.08 -5.57 6.13
CA GLY A 69 15.05 -5.18 7.16
C GLY A 69 14.40 -5.10 8.52
N LYS A 70 15.06 -5.63 9.56
CA LYS A 70 14.60 -5.55 10.93
C LYS A 70 15.45 -4.58 11.75
N PRO A 71 14.91 -3.97 12.81
CA PRO A 71 15.66 -3.06 13.67
C PRO A 71 16.90 -3.70 14.34
N ASP A 72 16.89 -5.02 14.52
CA ASP A 72 18.02 -5.79 15.07
C ASP A 72 19.15 -6.05 14.05
N GLY A 73 19.03 -5.52 12.83
CA GLY A 73 19.99 -5.70 11.74
C GLY A 73 19.86 -7.02 10.98
N THR A 74 18.88 -7.86 11.32
CA THR A 74 18.60 -9.11 10.61
C THR A 74 17.60 -8.91 9.46
N LYS A 75 17.49 -9.89 8.56
CA LYS A 75 16.57 -9.86 7.40
C LYS A 75 15.43 -10.85 7.57
N ASN A 76 14.21 -10.43 7.23
CA ASN A 76 13.07 -11.31 7.10
C ASN A 76 13.13 -12.10 5.77
N ASN A 77 13.54 -13.36 5.86
CA ASN A 77 13.65 -14.27 4.71
C ASN A 77 12.37 -15.09 4.46
N ARG A 78 11.24 -14.73 5.08
CA ARG A 78 9.97 -15.43 4.87
C ARG A 78 9.56 -15.37 3.40
N PHE A 79 9.09 -16.50 2.88
CA PHE A 79 8.44 -16.54 1.58
C PHE A 79 7.12 -15.77 1.64
N ILE A 80 6.89 -14.91 0.66
CA ILE A 80 5.62 -14.19 0.47
C ILE A 80 5.06 -14.69 -0.85
N ASP A 81 3.88 -15.27 -0.81
CA ASP A 81 3.18 -15.69 -2.01
C ASP A 81 2.66 -14.47 -2.75
N PHE A 82 2.79 -14.45 -4.08
CA PHE A 82 2.35 -13.32 -4.90
C PHE A 82 1.81 -13.81 -6.24
N PRO A 83 0.76 -13.16 -6.77
CA PRO A 83 0.20 -13.52 -8.06
C PRO A 83 1.19 -13.17 -9.19
N MET A 84 1.34 -14.07 -10.15
CA MET A 84 2.09 -13.77 -11.38
C MET A 84 1.25 -12.97 -12.38
N GLN A 85 -0.08 -13.06 -12.30
CA GLN A 85 -1.00 -12.42 -13.21
C GLN A 85 -2.22 -11.89 -12.45
N ASN A 86 -2.87 -10.87 -13.01
CA ASN A 86 -4.13 -10.32 -12.53
C ASN A 86 -4.10 -9.85 -11.06
N LEU A 87 -3.02 -9.19 -10.63
CA LEU A 87 -3.00 -8.46 -9.37
C LEU A 87 -3.98 -7.28 -9.47
N ASP A 88 -5.10 -7.36 -8.75
CA ASP A 88 -6.14 -6.32 -8.73
C ASP A 88 -5.82 -5.24 -7.69
N MET A 89 -5.50 -4.03 -8.13
CA MET A 89 -5.24 -2.88 -7.27
C MET A 89 -6.47 -2.00 -7.02
N THR A 90 -7.61 -2.32 -7.63
CA THR A 90 -8.83 -1.49 -7.61
C THR A 90 -9.31 -1.23 -6.19
N THR A 91 -9.16 -2.21 -5.28
CA THR A 91 -9.63 -2.11 -3.88
C THR A 91 -8.87 -1.09 -3.04
N TYR A 92 -7.69 -0.65 -3.51
CA TYR A 92 -6.85 0.31 -2.80
C TYR A 92 -6.96 1.72 -3.38
N LEU A 93 -7.69 1.91 -4.49
CA LEU A 93 -7.98 3.22 -5.06
C LEU A 93 -8.95 4.02 -4.19
N HIS A 94 -8.75 5.34 -4.14
CA HIS A 94 -9.72 6.24 -3.54
C HIS A 94 -11.05 6.20 -4.33
N PRO A 95 -12.23 6.31 -3.69
CA PRO A 95 -13.53 6.28 -4.38
C PRO A 95 -13.73 7.35 -5.47
N ASN A 96 -12.99 8.45 -5.37
CA ASN A 96 -12.97 9.54 -6.35
C ASN A 96 -11.74 9.52 -7.28
N SER A 97 -10.96 8.44 -7.27
CA SER A 97 -9.80 8.32 -8.15
C SER A 97 -10.27 8.31 -9.62
N PRO A 98 -9.57 9.02 -10.51
CA PRO A 98 -9.83 8.95 -11.95
C PRO A 98 -9.57 7.55 -12.54
N ASP A 99 -8.74 6.72 -11.89
CA ASP A 99 -8.38 5.39 -12.40
C ASP A 99 -9.40 4.32 -12.03
N LEU A 100 -10.39 4.66 -11.19
CA LEU A 100 -11.48 3.77 -10.81
C LEU A 100 -12.48 3.50 -11.97
N ILE A 101 -12.49 4.36 -12.99
CA ILE A 101 -13.44 4.29 -14.11
C ILE A 101 -13.15 3.09 -15.02
N GLU A 102 -11.87 2.72 -15.16
CA GLU A 102 -11.42 1.66 -16.06
C GLU A 102 -10.71 0.57 -15.25
N LYS A 103 -11.48 -0.42 -14.77
CA LYS A 103 -10.97 -1.49 -13.91
C LYS A 103 -9.78 -2.24 -14.53
N GLU A 104 -9.76 -2.41 -15.84
CA GLU A 104 -8.65 -3.06 -16.56
C GLU A 104 -7.31 -2.35 -16.35
N ASN A 105 -7.31 -1.03 -16.16
CA ASN A 105 -6.08 -0.25 -15.90
C ASN A 105 -5.54 -0.44 -14.48
N SER A 106 -6.28 -1.14 -13.61
CA SER A 106 -5.89 -1.44 -12.23
C SER A 106 -5.38 -2.87 -12.05
N MET A 107 -5.27 -3.64 -13.14
CA MET A 107 -4.80 -5.02 -13.14
C MET A 107 -3.34 -5.08 -13.57
N TYR A 108 -2.50 -5.81 -12.80
CA TYR A 108 -1.08 -5.95 -13.09
C TYR A 108 -0.65 -7.41 -13.23
N ASP A 109 0.23 -7.65 -14.18
CA ASP A 109 0.96 -8.91 -14.32
C ASP A 109 2.42 -8.70 -13.89
N LEU A 110 2.99 -9.71 -13.24
CA LEU A 110 4.36 -9.67 -12.79
C LEU A 110 5.32 -9.82 -13.97
N TYR A 111 6.14 -8.80 -14.21
CA TYR A 111 7.13 -8.82 -15.28
C TYR A 111 8.58 -9.01 -14.80
N GLY A 112 8.87 -8.78 -13.51
CA GLY A 112 10.23 -8.88 -12.97
C GLY A 112 10.29 -8.94 -11.44
N ILE A 113 11.37 -9.55 -10.92
CA ILE A 113 11.70 -9.64 -9.49
C ILE A 113 13.18 -9.26 -9.34
N LEU A 114 13.50 -8.46 -8.32
CA LEU A 114 14.86 -8.07 -7.94
C LEU A 114 15.31 -8.68 -6.61
#